data_AF-A0A090WTE1-F1
#
_entry.id   AF-A0A090WTE1-F1
#
_cell.length_a   1.000
_cell.length_b   1.000
_cell.length_c   1.000
_cell.angle_alpha   90.00
_cell.angle_beta   90.00
_cell.angle_gamma   90.00
#
_symmetry.space_group_name_H-M   'P 1'
#
loop_
_entity.id
_entity.type
_entity.pdbx_description
1 polymer ?
#
loop_
_entity_poly.entity_id
_entity_poly.type
_entity_poly.pdbx_seq_one_letter_code
_entity_poly.pdbx_strand_id
1 'polypeptide(L)'
;MRLLKFIVPLQRPYIVIPCRNIVFGFNHVGYKIIEDYGNTQFFCFDDLGVEPMGRYFGKDCNTMGEILLSRHELFLNHAIKTHATTNLNAQELEDLYGNRVRSRMRQLFNLIAFDKNANDKRK
;
A
#
# COMPACT_ATOMS: atom_id res chain seq x y z
N MET A 1 -14.20 -2.18 2.25
CA MET A 1 -13.67 -1.08 1.40
C MET A 1 -14.31 -0.95 0.01
N ARG A 2 -14.69 -2.04 -0.69
CA ARG A 2 -15.17 -1.96 -2.09
C ARG A 2 -16.47 -1.17 -2.32
N LEU A 3 -17.30 -1.00 -1.29
CA LEU A 3 -18.54 -0.22 -1.38
C LEU A 3 -18.34 1.29 -1.25
N LEU A 4 -17.25 1.74 -0.63
CA LEU A 4 -16.99 3.17 -0.36
C LEU A 4 -16.84 3.99 -1.65
N LYS A 5 -16.36 3.37 -2.74
CA LYS A 5 -16.22 4.03 -4.04
C LYS A 5 -17.56 4.46 -4.66
N PHE A 6 -18.68 3.89 -4.21
CA PHE A 6 -20.01 4.25 -4.71
C PHE A 6 -20.69 5.34 -3.86
N ILE A 7 -20.16 5.64 -2.67
CA ILE A 7 -20.73 6.64 -1.76
C ILE A 7 -20.39 8.07 -2.21
N VAL A 8 -19.26 8.25 -2.89
CA VAL A 8 -18.81 9.58 -3.34
C VAL A 8 -18.54 9.58 -4.85
N PRO A 9 -19.60 9.59 -5.70
CA PRO A 9 -19.45 9.48 -7.16
C PRO A 9 -18.70 10.64 -7.81
N LEU A 10 -18.58 11.78 -7.13
CA LEU A 10 -17.87 12.97 -7.60
C LEU A 10 -16.35 12.92 -7.36
N GLN A 11 -15.85 11.98 -6.55
CA GLN A 11 -14.42 11.83 -6.31
C GLN A 11 -13.77 10.92 -7.34
N ARG A 12 -12.50 11.18 -7.65
CA ARG A 12 -11.71 10.32 -8.55
C ARG A 12 -11.76 8.88 -8.03
N PRO A 13 -12.15 7.90 -8.87
CA PRO A 13 -12.23 6.52 -8.43
C PRO A 13 -10.83 6.04 -8.04
N TYR A 14 -10.66 5.70 -6.77
CA TYR A 14 -9.45 5.03 -6.30
C TYR A 14 -9.64 3.52 -6.40
N ILE A 15 -8.59 2.84 -6.84
CA ILE A 15 -8.55 1.39 -6.95
C ILE A 15 -8.15 0.85 -5.58
N VAL A 16 -9.06 0.10 -4.95
CA VAL A 16 -8.76 -0.62 -3.71
C VAL A 16 -8.24 -2.01 -4.07
N ILE A 17 -7.02 -2.33 -3.66
CA ILE A 17 -6.39 -3.62 -3.95
C ILE A 17 -5.68 -4.18 -2.71
N PRO A 18 -5.90 -5.46 -2.36
CA PRO A 18 -5.15 -6.11 -1.30
C PRO A 18 -3.66 -6.25 -1.64
N CYS A 19 -2.77 -5.88 -0.73
CA CYS A 19 -1.31 -5.97 -0.91
C CYS A 19 -0.85 -7.39 -1.27
N ARG A 20 -1.49 -8.41 -0.68
CA ARG A 20 -1.22 -9.82 -0.98
C ARG A 20 -1.45 -10.18 -2.46
N ASN A 21 -2.47 -9.61 -3.09
CA ASN A 21 -2.75 -9.87 -4.50
C ASN A 21 -1.66 -9.26 -5.41
N ILE A 22 -1.11 -8.10 -5.02
CA ILE A 22 0.00 -7.48 -5.74
C ILE A 22 1.22 -8.39 -5.70
N VAL A 23 1.57 -8.93 -4.52
CA VAL A 23 2.69 -9.87 -4.39
C VAL A 23 2.46 -11.13 -5.20
N PHE A 24 1.27 -11.70 -5.20
CA PHE A 24 0.96 -12.85 -6.06
C PHE A 24 1.11 -12.52 -7.55
N GLY A 25 0.70 -11.32 -7.96
CA GLY A 25 0.97 -10.81 -9.30
C GLY A 25 2.47 -10.75 -9.59
N PHE A 26 3.27 -10.21 -8.66
CA PHE A 26 4.72 -10.11 -8.80
C PHE A 26 5.38 -11.49 -8.93
N ASN A 27 4.92 -12.49 -8.19
CA ASN A 27 5.48 -13.84 -8.27
C ASN A 27 5.27 -14.47 -9.66
N HIS A 28 4.24 -14.04 -10.40
CA HIS A 28 3.93 -14.56 -11.73
C HIS A 28 4.49 -13.70 -12.87
N VAL A 29 4.40 -12.37 -12.76
CA VAL A 29 4.70 -11.41 -13.84
C VAL A 29 6.01 -10.65 -13.60
N GLY A 30 6.51 -10.67 -12.37
CA GLY A 30 7.77 -10.02 -11.98
C GLY A 30 7.67 -8.50 -11.87
N TYR A 31 8.78 -7.83 -12.21
CA TYR A 31 9.00 -6.40 -11.96
C TYR A 31 7.99 -5.46 -12.64
N LYS A 32 7.32 -5.89 -13.71
CA LYS A 32 6.22 -5.11 -14.32
C LYS A 32 5.14 -4.74 -13.31
N ILE A 33 4.91 -5.59 -12.30
CA ILE A 33 3.92 -5.32 -11.24
C ILE A 33 4.31 -4.09 -10.42
N ILE A 34 5.59 -3.87 -10.18
CA ILE A 34 6.06 -2.69 -9.45
C ILE A 34 5.74 -1.42 -10.25
N GLU A 35 5.93 -1.46 -11.57
CA GLU A 35 5.58 -0.36 -12.48
C GLU A 35 4.07 -0.13 -12.56
N ASP A 36 3.28 -1.22 -12.69
CA ASP A 36 1.82 -1.17 -12.80
C ASP A 36 1.16 -0.53 -11.57
N TYR A 37 1.72 -0.72 -10.37
CA TYR A 37 1.22 -0.09 -9.13
C TYR A 37 2.03 1.13 -8.68
N GLY A 38 3.15 1.42 -9.35
CA GLY A 38 3.98 2.61 -9.19
C GLY A 38 3.63 3.74 -10.17
N ASN A 39 2.44 3.70 -10.79
CA ASN A 39 2.01 4.65 -11.82
C ASN A 39 1.16 5.83 -11.27
N THR A 40 0.68 6.70 -12.17
CA THR A 40 -0.08 7.91 -11.84
C THR A 40 -1.55 7.68 -11.42
N GLN A 41 -2.03 6.43 -11.36
CA GLN A 41 -3.38 6.12 -10.89
C GLN A 41 -3.50 6.29 -9.37
N PHE A 42 -4.73 6.37 -8.86
CA PHE A 42 -5.02 6.53 -7.44
C PHE A 42 -5.29 5.17 -6.80
N PHE A 43 -4.45 4.77 -5.84
CA PHE A 43 -4.58 3.48 -5.15
C PHE A 43 -4.88 3.63 -3.66
N CYS A 44 -5.62 2.65 -3.16
CA CYS A 44 -5.72 2.31 -1.74
C CYS A 44 -5.24 0.87 -1.56
N PHE A 45 -4.09 0.71 -0.92
CA PHE A 45 -3.49 -0.59 -0.63
C PHE A 45 -4.06 -1.18 0.65
N ASP A 46 -4.82 -2.25 0.53
CA ASP A 46 -5.54 -2.87 1.64
C ASP A 46 -4.66 -3.92 2.34
N ASP A 47 -4.68 -3.93 3.68
CA ASP A 47 -3.89 -4.84 4.53
C ASP A 47 -2.37 -4.82 4.27
N LEU A 48 -1.80 -3.61 4.21
CA LEU A 48 -0.36 -3.41 4.08
C LEU A 48 0.41 -4.03 5.26
N GLY A 49 1.40 -4.85 4.94
CA GLY A 49 2.30 -5.52 5.87
C GLY A 49 1.90 -6.96 6.21
N VAL A 50 0.79 -7.45 5.66
CA VAL A 50 0.29 -8.83 5.84
C VAL A 50 0.55 -9.69 4.59
N GLU A 51 1.13 -9.09 3.55
CA GLU A 51 1.60 -9.79 2.36
C GLU A 51 2.90 -10.58 2.62
N PRO A 52 3.10 -11.72 1.94
CA PRO A 52 4.36 -12.46 2.01
C PRO A 52 5.49 -11.72 1.27
N MET A 53 6.74 -12.14 1.49
CA MET A 53 7.86 -11.71 0.66
C MET A 53 7.62 -12.14 -0.80
N GLY A 54 7.75 -11.20 -1.74
CA GLY A 54 7.65 -11.50 -3.16
C GLY A 54 8.85 -12.29 -3.64
N ARG A 55 8.64 -13.24 -4.55
CA ARG A 55 9.67 -14.08 -5.12
C ARG A 55 9.44 -14.26 -6.61
N TYR A 56 10.40 -13.82 -7.42
CA TYR A 56 10.36 -13.97 -8.87
C TYR A 56 11.67 -14.61 -9.34
N PHE A 57 11.57 -15.76 -10.03
CA PHE A 57 12.72 -16.58 -10.41
C PHE A 57 13.73 -16.83 -9.27
N GLY A 58 13.22 -17.15 -8.07
CA GLY A 58 14.04 -17.46 -6.90
C GLY A 58 14.68 -16.25 -6.21
N LYS A 59 14.50 -15.03 -6.73
CA LYS A 59 14.95 -13.79 -6.07
C LYS A 59 13.86 -13.22 -5.19
N ASP A 60 14.19 -12.97 -3.93
CA ASP A 60 13.32 -12.30 -2.98
C ASP A 60 13.28 -10.79 -3.24
N CYS A 61 12.10 -10.21 -3.11
CA CYS A 61 11.85 -8.80 -3.30
C CYS A 61 10.72 -8.34 -2.37
N ASN A 62 10.97 -7.26 -1.64
CA ASN A 62 9.91 -6.58 -0.89
C ASN A 62 9.08 -5.74 -1.88
N THR A 63 8.18 -6.41 -2.60
CA THR A 63 7.39 -5.83 -3.69
C THR A 63 6.65 -4.56 -3.27
N MET A 64 6.00 -4.59 -2.11
CA MET A 64 5.27 -3.42 -1.61
C MET A 64 6.22 -2.29 -1.18
N GLY A 65 7.40 -2.62 -0.63
CA GLY A 65 8.44 -1.63 -0.36
C GLY A 65 8.85 -0.83 -1.60
N GLU A 66 9.14 -1.52 -2.70
CA GLU A 66 9.53 -0.88 -3.97
C GLU A 66 8.40 -0.04 -4.58
N ILE A 67 7.16 -0.52 -4.51
CA ILE A 67 5.99 0.25 -4.93
C ILE A 67 5.87 1.53 -4.09
N LEU A 68 5.98 1.44 -2.77
CA LEU A 68 5.85 2.61 -1.89
C LEU A 68 6.93 3.66 -2.15
N LEU A 69 8.17 3.22 -2.46
CA LEU A 69 9.23 4.14 -2.88
C LEU A 69 8.87 4.85 -4.20
N SER A 70 8.43 4.10 -5.21
CA SER A 70 8.01 4.65 -6.50
C SER A 70 6.85 5.65 -6.33
N ARG A 71 5.88 5.33 -5.46
CA ARG A 71 4.74 6.21 -5.18
C ARG A 71 5.11 7.43 -4.36
N HIS A 72 6.14 7.35 -3.50
CA HIS A 72 6.67 8.52 -2.81
C HIS A 72 7.29 9.52 -3.80
N GLU A 73 8.04 9.04 -4.80
CA GLU A 73 8.56 9.91 -5.85
C GLU A 73 7.45 10.59 -6.66
N LEU A 74 6.39 9.84 -7.02
CA LEU A 74 5.21 10.42 -7.67
C LEU A 74 4.48 11.44 -6.80
N PHE A 75 4.44 11.24 -5.48
CA PHE A 75 3.86 12.21 -4.58
C PHE A 75 4.67 13.52 -4.57
N LEU A 76 6.00 13.44 -4.50
CA LEU A 76 6.86 14.63 -4.52
C LEU A 76 6.79 15.39 -5.85
N ASN A 77 6.81 14.67 -6.98
CA ASN A 77 6.90 15.29 -8.30
C ASN A 77 5.53 15.74 -8.85
N HIS A 78 4.46 15.04 -8.48
CA HIS A 78 3.15 15.18 -9.12
C HIS A 78 1.98 15.25 -8.14
N ALA A 79 2.24 15.30 -6.83
CA ALA A 79 1.22 15.32 -5.77
C ALA A 79 0.22 14.15 -5.85
N ILE A 80 0.65 13.01 -6.39
CA ILE A 80 -0.20 11.81 -6.48
C ILE A 80 -0.36 11.21 -5.09
N LYS A 81 -1.60 11.21 -4.60
CA LYS A 81 -1.95 10.69 -3.28
C LYS A 81 -2.06 9.17 -3.31
N THR A 82 -1.53 8.54 -2.26
CA THR A 82 -1.62 7.10 -2.02
C THR A 82 -2.29 6.88 -0.68
N HIS A 83 -3.15 5.87 -0.59
CA HIS A 83 -3.78 5.48 0.67
C HIS A 83 -3.42 4.03 0.99
N ALA A 84 -3.41 3.69 2.28
CA ALA A 84 -3.20 2.32 2.73
C ALA A 84 -3.98 2.05 4.02
N THR A 85 -4.34 0.80 4.25
CA THR A 85 -4.80 0.30 5.54
C THR A 85 -3.81 -0.73 6.08
N THR A 86 -3.69 -0.81 7.39
CA THR A 86 -2.82 -1.79 8.04
C THR A 86 -3.31 -2.06 9.45
N ASN A 87 -3.09 -3.30 9.91
CA ASN A 87 -3.25 -3.67 11.32
C ASN A 87 -1.94 -3.57 12.11
N LEU A 88 -0.84 -3.21 11.43
CA LEU A 88 0.48 -3.10 12.04
C LEU A 88 0.72 -1.71 12.60
N ASN A 89 1.50 -1.67 13.67
CA ASN A 89 1.99 -0.44 14.25
C ASN A 89 3.24 0.09 13.50
N ALA A 90 3.68 1.28 13.90
CA ALA A 90 4.81 1.97 13.29
C ALA A 90 6.14 1.18 13.33
N GLN A 91 6.38 0.40 14.38
CA GLN A 91 7.60 -0.39 14.56
C GLN A 91 7.55 -1.65 13.71
N GLU A 92 6.43 -2.36 13.72
CA GLU A 92 6.23 -3.57 12.91
C GLU A 92 6.40 -3.29 11.40
N LEU A 93 5.90 -2.14 10.94
CA LEU A 93 6.13 -1.69 9.55
C LEU A 93 7.62 -1.37 9.28
N GLU A 94 8.34 -0.84 10.26
CA GLU A 94 9.77 -0.56 10.13
C GLU A 94 10.60 -1.84 10.06
N ASP A 95 10.27 -2.81 10.91
CA ASP A 95 10.94 -4.12 10.93
C ASP A 95 10.70 -4.89 9.61
N LEU A 96 9.51 -4.74 9.03
CA LEU A 96 9.14 -5.42 7.78
C LEU A 96 9.73 -4.77 6.52
N TYR A 97 9.65 -3.45 6.38
CA TYR A 97 10.06 -2.74 5.16
C TYR A 97 11.42 -2.05 5.26
N GLY A 98 11.98 -1.97 6.46
CA GLY A 98 13.20 -1.24 6.76
C GLY A 98 12.99 0.26 6.94
N ASN A 99 13.96 0.88 7.63
CA ASN A 99 13.95 2.30 7.98
C ASN A 99 13.78 3.23 6.76
N ARG A 100 14.37 2.89 5.60
CA ARG A 100 14.25 3.71 4.38
C ARG A 100 12.79 3.87 3.96
N VAL A 101 12.05 2.78 3.82
CA VAL A 101 10.64 2.82 3.42
C VAL A 101 9.80 3.48 4.52
N ARG A 102 10.07 3.16 5.79
CA ARG A 102 9.39 3.77 6.94
C ARG A 102 9.51 5.29 6.96
N SER A 103 10.69 5.83 6.63
CA SER A 103 10.93 7.26 6.50
C SER A 103 10.09 7.88 5.40
N ARG A 104 9.96 7.23 4.23
CA ARG A 104 9.09 7.69 3.14
C ARG A 104 7.61 7.65 3.50
N MET A 105 7.17 6.61 4.22
CA MET A 105 5.79 6.51 4.71
C MET A 105 5.39 7.71 5.59
N ARG A 106 6.32 8.29 6.39
CA ARG A 106 6.04 9.49 7.20
C ARG A 106 5.72 10.73 6.36
N GLN A 107 6.23 10.80 5.14
CA GLN A 107 5.94 11.89 4.20
C GLN A 107 4.73 11.57 3.31
N LEU A 108 4.55 10.30 2.97
CA LEU A 108 3.49 9.86 2.06
C LEU A 108 2.11 9.82 2.72
N PHE A 109 2.03 9.56 4.03
CA PHE A 109 0.78 9.32 4.72
C PHE A 109 0.54 10.26 5.91
N ASN A 110 -0.72 10.65 6.06
CA ASN A 110 -1.25 11.10 7.34
C ASN A 110 -1.76 9.88 8.12
N LEU A 111 -1.30 9.69 9.36
CA LEU A 111 -1.72 8.57 10.19
C LEU A 111 -3.09 8.84 10.81
N ILE A 112 -4.04 7.95 10.57
CA ILE A 112 -5.35 7.92 11.23
C ILE A 112 -5.45 6.60 11.98
N ALA A 113 -5.44 6.66 13.31
CA ALA A 113 -5.55 5.49 14.16
C ALA A 113 -6.94 5.43 14.82
N PHE A 114 -7.45 4.22 15.00
CA PHE A 114 -8.65 3.99 15.81
C PHE A 114 -8.25 3.73 17.26
N ASP A 115 -9.10 4.15 18.20
CA ASP A 115 -8.93 3.80 19.61
C ASP A 115 -9.01 2.28 19.80
N LYS A 116 -8.25 1.73 20.75
CA LYS A 116 -8.26 0.29 21.05
C LYS A 116 -9.65 -0.21 21.47
N ASN A 117 -10.47 0.66 22.04
CA ASN A 117 -11.83 0.38 22.47
C ASN A 117 -12.88 0.74 21.40
N ALA A 118 -12.46 1.08 20.18
CA ALA A 118 -13.40 1.33 19.09
C ALA A 118 -14.23 0.06 18.79
N ASN A 119 -15.56 0.20 18.84
CA ASN A 119 -16.47 -0.90 18.57
C ASN A 119 -16.27 -1.44 17.14
N ASP A 120 -16.25 -2.78 17.00
CA ASP A 120 -16.23 -3.43 15.70
C ASP A 120 -17.53 -3.13 14.96
N LYS A 121 -17.42 -2.38 13.86
CA LYS A 121 -18.57 -1.97 13.03
C LYS A 121 -19.14 -3.08 12.16
N ARG A 122 -18.58 -4.29 12.22
CA ARG A 122 -19.08 -5.49 11.53
C ARG A 122 -20.04 -6.32 12.38
N LYS A 123 -20.17 -5.98 13.67
CA LYS A 123 -21.12 -6.61 14.60
C LYS A 123 -22.44 -5.86 14.61
#